data_AF-A0A6M2AS86-F1
#
_entry.id   AF-A0A6M2AS86-F1
#
_cell.length_a   1.000
_cell.length_b   1.000
_cell.length_c   1.000
_cell.angle_alpha   90.00
_cell.angle_beta   90.00
_cell.angle_gamma   90.00
#
_symmetry.space_group_name_H-M   'P 1'
#
loop_
_entity.id
_entity.type
_entity.pdbx_description
1 polymer ?
#
loop_
_entity_poly.entity_id
_entity_poly.type
_entity_poly.pdbx_seq_one_letter_code
_entity_poly.pdbx_strand_id
1 'polypeptide(L)'
;MKFFCSAILIVLSISTSLSQSEGEFSHLSFDSINDTIQKYSYTDVDRTITAANAYILKSQRENDLINEWVGLNAIAVSYYHNRMFKESSEQSEKNMHFAQKHNLREQEMESLAYLSDLQLVVSDISTQLEYYEDLLQLAETYKSDFYKQIAYNKIASVLDVSGDIRKAINIRKKSLDFFENKTVDSTFTQKSINSKIAMISFYLSNSYLEIEKVDSAKLYVDKIKQFSEKDLDTCYMAFSYAAEAEIAYTEKRFKEAKKLYHKYFDVCPTEYDLIKINYAYLIGKIELAEGNYHLASEILQKGLDDYNVTSVEEGFMKDYYEKLAEAYKQTGNFERASFYFEKYLTSKEKQTELKDSAKKSLLENEREAFRNEVNSLITEKEKKQSYLNYLMLSASLVILILLFVLLRFYKNKKANEFKFEQLLAKIEAAKQSDEIIDTKDEDLEEKNSNDVPEDIKQQILDGLKKLEKQEYFLKQECSSYNVAKKIGTNTSYLSKVINSHYGKNFNTYINDLRINYAILRLKNDVIFRSYSIQSIAEEVGYKSADSFTKYFKKDTGLNPSFYIKEIKNIA
;
A
#
# COMPACT_ATOMS: atom_id res chain seq x y z
N MET A 1 -10.09 -63.70 5.30
CA MET A 1 -11.30 -63.51 6.15
C MET A 1 -11.13 -62.28 7.09
N LYS A 2 -10.70 -61.13 6.56
CA LYS A 2 -10.47 -59.87 7.32
C LYS A 2 -11.16 -58.64 6.69
N PHE A 3 -12.14 -58.88 5.80
CA PHE A 3 -12.95 -57.83 5.17
C PHE A 3 -14.40 -57.80 5.69
N PHE A 4 -14.80 -58.70 6.60
CA PHE A 4 -16.17 -58.82 7.09
C PHE A 4 -16.45 -58.12 8.44
N CYS A 5 -15.43 -57.71 9.20
CA CYS A 5 -15.64 -57.08 10.52
C CYS A 5 -15.79 -55.55 10.49
N SER A 6 -15.36 -54.87 9.43
CA SER A 6 -15.46 -53.39 9.36
C SER A 6 -16.85 -52.92 8.92
N ALA A 7 -17.62 -53.73 8.20
CA ALA A 7 -19.00 -53.42 7.82
C ALA A 7 -19.98 -53.59 9.01
N ILE A 8 -19.72 -54.54 9.91
CA ILE A 8 -20.61 -54.85 11.04
C ILE A 8 -20.54 -53.76 12.13
N LEU A 9 -19.38 -53.11 12.32
CA LEU A 9 -19.24 -52.00 13.28
C LEU A 9 -19.92 -50.70 12.80
N ILE A 10 -19.99 -50.46 11.49
CA ILE A 10 -20.73 -49.31 10.92
C ILE A 10 -22.25 -49.57 10.98
N VAL A 11 -22.70 -50.81 10.78
CA VAL A 11 -24.11 -51.20 10.93
C VAL A 11 -24.57 -51.17 12.40
N LEU A 12 -23.67 -51.48 13.35
CA LEU A 12 -23.96 -51.38 14.78
C LEU A 12 -24.01 -49.93 15.29
N SER A 13 -23.17 -49.02 14.78
CA SER A 13 -23.24 -47.60 15.18
C SER A 13 -24.48 -46.89 14.61
N ILE A 14 -24.91 -47.24 13.39
CA ILE A 14 -26.15 -46.70 12.79
C ILE A 14 -27.39 -47.22 13.52
N SER A 15 -27.42 -48.49 13.93
CA SER A 15 -28.55 -49.03 14.69
C SER A 15 -28.64 -48.49 16.12
N THR A 16 -27.51 -48.15 16.75
CA THR A 16 -27.53 -47.48 18.07
C THR A 16 -28.04 -46.04 18.00
N SER A 17 -27.73 -45.27 16.96
CA SER A 17 -28.22 -43.89 16.82
C SER A 17 -29.71 -43.82 16.46
N LEU A 18 -30.18 -44.72 15.58
CA LEU A 18 -31.62 -44.87 15.28
C LEU A 18 -32.42 -45.36 16.49
N SER A 19 -31.87 -46.28 17.29
CA SER A 19 -32.54 -46.74 18.52
C SER A 19 -32.57 -45.65 19.61
N GLN A 20 -31.59 -44.75 19.64
CA GLN A 20 -31.52 -43.66 20.60
C GLN A 20 -32.45 -42.49 20.22
N SER A 21 -32.58 -42.17 18.92
CA SER A 21 -33.54 -41.18 18.41
C SER A 21 -35.00 -41.59 18.63
N GLU A 22 -35.28 -42.90 18.55
CA GLU A 22 -36.60 -43.46 18.82
C GLU A 22 -36.99 -43.32 20.31
N GLY A 23 -36.03 -43.32 21.24
CA GLY A 23 -36.31 -43.14 22.67
C GLY A 23 -36.61 -41.70 23.07
N GLU A 24 -35.85 -40.73 22.54
CA GLU A 24 -35.90 -39.33 23.00
C GLU A 24 -37.16 -38.58 22.52
N PHE A 25 -37.62 -38.83 21.28
CA PHE A 25 -38.69 -38.04 20.65
C PHE A 25 -40.01 -38.81 20.42
N SER A 26 -40.06 -40.13 20.68
CA SER A 26 -41.23 -40.97 20.34
C SER A 26 -42.54 -40.57 21.00
N HIS A 27 -42.49 -39.88 22.14
CA HIS A 27 -43.67 -39.46 22.91
C HIS A 27 -44.18 -38.05 22.53
N LEU A 28 -43.49 -37.34 21.63
CA LEU A 28 -43.80 -35.95 21.29
C LEU A 28 -44.76 -35.83 20.09
N SER A 29 -45.49 -34.71 20.01
CA SER A 29 -46.32 -34.36 18.85
C SER A 29 -45.44 -34.02 17.63
N PHE A 30 -46.01 -34.06 16.42
CA PHE A 30 -45.29 -33.60 15.23
C PHE A 30 -44.81 -32.15 15.41
N ASP A 31 -45.66 -31.27 15.91
CA ASP A 31 -45.32 -29.87 16.19
C ASP A 31 -44.11 -29.75 17.13
N SER A 32 -44.07 -30.53 18.22
CA SER A 32 -42.98 -30.47 19.21
C SER A 32 -41.64 -30.93 18.62
N ILE A 33 -41.67 -31.94 17.75
CA ILE A 33 -40.47 -32.42 17.04
C ILE A 33 -40.04 -31.37 16.00
N ASN A 34 -40.99 -30.78 15.26
CA ASN A 34 -40.72 -29.74 14.29
C ASN A 34 -40.15 -28.46 14.92
N ASP A 35 -40.64 -28.05 16.10
CA ASP A 35 -40.07 -26.94 16.86
C ASP A 35 -38.59 -27.19 17.20
N THR A 36 -38.24 -28.45 17.49
CA THR A 36 -36.85 -28.84 17.73
C THR A 36 -36.02 -28.73 16.45
N ILE A 37 -36.54 -29.22 15.32
CA ILE A 37 -35.89 -29.10 14.00
C ILE A 37 -35.62 -27.63 13.68
N GLN A 38 -36.64 -26.77 13.77
CA GLN A 38 -36.52 -25.33 13.46
C GLN A 38 -35.54 -24.62 14.39
N LYS A 39 -35.54 -24.98 15.68
CA LYS A 39 -34.65 -24.39 16.68
C LYS A 39 -33.17 -24.67 16.38
N TYR A 40 -32.84 -25.85 15.88
CA TYR A 40 -31.46 -26.32 15.75
C TYR A 40 -30.95 -26.35 14.31
N SER A 41 -31.79 -26.10 13.30
CA SER A 41 -31.45 -26.26 11.87
C SER A 41 -30.22 -25.47 11.42
N TYR A 42 -29.86 -24.40 12.13
CA TYR A 42 -28.72 -23.53 11.83
C TYR A 42 -27.50 -23.75 12.73
N THR A 43 -27.65 -24.48 13.84
CA THR A 43 -26.64 -24.50 14.91
C THR A 43 -26.17 -25.90 15.27
N ASP A 44 -26.99 -26.92 15.02
CA ASP A 44 -26.72 -28.30 15.44
C ASP A 44 -27.34 -29.28 14.44
N VAL A 45 -26.55 -29.63 13.43
CA VAL A 45 -26.97 -30.54 12.34
C VAL A 45 -27.29 -31.93 12.87
N ASP A 46 -26.51 -32.46 13.81
CA ASP A 46 -26.70 -33.82 14.35
C ASP A 46 -28.00 -33.91 15.15
N ARG A 47 -28.29 -32.90 15.96
CA ARG A 47 -29.55 -32.83 16.71
C ARG A 47 -30.75 -32.64 15.79
N THR A 48 -30.62 -31.81 14.76
CA THR A 48 -31.67 -31.61 13.76
C THR A 48 -31.97 -32.91 13.01
N ILE A 49 -30.93 -33.63 12.57
CA ILE A 49 -31.07 -34.94 11.90
C ILE A 49 -31.68 -35.97 12.84
N THR A 50 -31.31 -35.97 14.12
CA THR A 50 -31.89 -36.89 15.12
C THR A 50 -33.39 -36.64 15.28
N ALA A 51 -33.81 -35.37 15.41
CA ALA A 51 -35.22 -34.99 15.50
C ALA A 51 -35.98 -35.30 14.19
N ALA A 52 -35.38 -35.01 13.03
CA ALA A 52 -35.97 -35.32 11.72
C ALA A 52 -36.15 -36.83 11.50
N ASN A 53 -35.18 -37.65 11.89
CA ASN A 53 -35.32 -39.12 11.83
C ASN A 53 -36.46 -39.63 12.73
N ALA A 54 -36.63 -39.05 13.92
CA ALA A 54 -37.78 -39.38 14.76
C ALA A 54 -39.12 -38.96 14.13
N TYR A 55 -39.15 -37.80 13.46
CA TYR A 55 -40.30 -37.32 12.68
C TYR A 55 -40.65 -38.30 11.55
N ILE A 56 -39.64 -38.77 10.81
CA ILE A 56 -39.77 -39.77 9.73
C ILE A 56 -40.34 -41.09 10.29
N LEU A 57 -39.74 -41.65 11.34
CA LEU A 57 -40.18 -42.91 11.93
C LEU A 57 -41.62 -42.84 12.44
N LYS A 58 -42.01 -41.71 13.04
CA LYS A 58 -43.39 -41.47 13.46
C LYS A 58 -44.34 -41.44 12.27
N SER A 59 -43.97 -40.71 11.22
CA SER A 59 -44.75 -40.62 9.97
C SER A 59 -44.96 -41.99 9.32
N GLN A 60 -43.91 -42.83 9.31
CA GLN A 60 -43.99 -44.21 8.81
C GLN A 60 -44.94 -45.07 9.64
N ARG A 61 -44.94 -44.96 10.98
CA ARG A 61 -45.89 -45.68 11.85
C ARG A 61 -47.33 -45.25 11.62
N GLU A 62 -47.54 -43.97 11.33
CA GLU A 62 -48.85 -43.38 11.06
C GLU A 62 -49.28 -43.49 9.59
N ASN A 63 -48.42 -44.03 8.71
CA ASN A 63 -48.59 -44.09 7.25
C ASN A 63 -48.84 -42.71 6.60
N ASP A 64 -48.22 -41.65 7.13
CA ASP A 64 -48.31 -40.30 6.60
C ASP A 64 -47.11 -39.97 5.69
N LEU A 65 -47.31 -40.16 4.39
CA LEU A 65 -46.25 -39.95 3.39
C LEU A 65 -45.83 -38.49 3.23
N ILE A 66 -46.72 -37.53 3.53
CA ILE A 66 -46.41 -36.10 3.42
C ILE A 66 -45.49 -35.71 4.58
N ASN A 67 -45.83 -36.12 5.80
CA ASN A 67 -44.99 -35.87 6.96
C ASN A 67 -43.66 -36.64 6.90
N GLU A 68 -43.64 -37.83 6.30
CA GLU A 68 -42.39 -38.54 6.00
C GLU A 68 -41.49 -37.70 5.08
N TRP A 69 -42.06 -37.16 4.00
CA TRP A 69 -41.33 -36.25 3.10
C TRP A 69 -40.87 -34.96 3.81
N VAL A 70 -41.68 -34.36 4.68
CA VAL A 70 -41.30 -33.17 5.47
C VAL A 70 -40.08 -33.46 6.35
N GLY A 71 -40.05 -34.62 7.01
CA GLY A 71 -38.89 -35.03 7.80
C GLY A 71 -37.64 -35.23 6.95
N LEU A 72 -37.78 -35.85 5.77
CA LEU A 72 -36.68 -36.00 4.81
C LEU A 72 -36.19 -34.63 4.27
N ASN A 73 -37.10 -33.69 4.05
CA ASN A 73 -36.79 -32.33 3.61
C ASN A 73 -36.08 -31.52 4.70
N ALA A 74 -36.48 -31.68 5.96
CA ALA A 74 -35.80 -31.06 7.09
C ALA A 74 -34.31 -31.42 7.17
N ILE A 75 -33.95 -32.66 6.82
CA ILE A 75 -32.53 -33.09 6.73
C ILE A 75 -31.82 -32.32 5.61
N ALA A 76 -32.41 -32.24 4.42
CA ALA A 76 -31.82 -31.52 3.28
C ALA A 76 -31.61 -30.02 3.59
N VAL A 77 -32.60 -29.39 4.21
CA VAL A 77 -32.57 -27.98 4.65
C VAL A 77 -31.51 -27.77 5.73
N SER A 78 -31.39 -28.68 6.70
CA SER A 78 -30.35 -28.61 7.73
C SER A 78 -28.95 -28.67 7.11
N TYR A 79 -28.71 -29.55 6.14
CA TYR A 79 -27.42 -29.59 5.44
C TYR A 79 -27.10 -28.28 4.74
N TYR A 80 -28.08 -27.68 4.05
CA TYR A 80 -27.88 -26.38 3.38
C TYR A 80 -27.55 -25.25 4.35
N HIS A 81 -28.30 -25.13 5.45
CA HIS A 81 -28.04 -24.10 6.47
C HIS A 81 -26.66 -24.23 7.11
N ASN A 82 -26.12 -25.44 7.16
CA ASN A 82 -24.77 -25.72 7.66
C ASN A 82 -23.72 -25.77 6.53
N ARG A 83 -24.05 -25.26 5.33
CA ARG A 83 -23.16 -25.15 4.15
C ARG A 83 -22.61 -26.51 3.66
N MET A 84 -23.33 -27.60 3.95
CA MET A 84 -23.07 -28.96 3.46
C MET A 84 -23.84 -29.18 2.14
N PHE A 85 -23.50 -28.40 1.10
CA PHE A 85 -24.28 -28.32 -0.13
C PHE A 85 -24.38 -29.65 -0.90
N LYS A 86 -23.31 -30.45 -0.88
CA LYS A 86 -23.29 -31.74 -1.57
C LYS A 86 -24.25 -32.73 -0.91
N GLU A 87 -24.20 -32.85 0.40
CA GLU A 87 -25.09 -33.69 1.20
C GLU A 87 -26.54 -33.21 1.08
N SER A 88 -26.76 -31.89 1.06
CA SER A 88 -28.07 -31.30 0.79
C SER A 88 -28.60 -31.69 -0.59
N SER A 89 -27.77 -31.67 -1.63
CA SER A 89 -28.14 -32.05 -3.00
C SER A 89 -28.49 -33.54 -3.07
N GLU A 90 -27.63 -34.41 -2.55
CA GLU A 90 -27.87 -35.86 -2.52
C GLU A 90 -29.15 -36.22 -1.75
N GLN A 91 -29.43 -35.52 -0.64
CA GLN A 91 -30.67 -35.72 0.10
C GLN A 91 -31.89 -35.20 -0.68
N SER A 92 -31.78 -34.06 -1.36
CA SER A 92 -32.86 -33.47 -2.15
C SER A 92 -33.26 -34.35 -3.35
N GLU A 93 -32.28 -35.00 -4.00
CA GLU A 93 -32.54 -36.03 -5.02
C GLU A 93 -33.33 -37.21 -4.47
N LYS A 94 -32.97 -37.71 -3.26
CA LYS A 94 -33.74 -38.77 -2.59
C LYS A 94 -35.16 -38.32 -2.29
N ASN A 95 -35.35 -37.08 -1.85
CA ASN A 95 -36.66 -36.51 -1.54
C ASN A 95 -37.54 -36.42 -2.81
N MET A 96 -36.94 -35.99 -3.93
CA MET A 96 -37.60 -35.95 -5.23
C MET A 96 -38.02 -37.36 -5.67
N HIS A 97 -37.13 -38.35 -5.60
CA HIS A 97 -37.45 -39.74 -5.96
C HIS A 97 -38.50 -40.37 -5.05
N PHE A 98 -38.47 -40.06 -3.75
CA PHE A 98 -39.52 -40.46 -2.81
C PHE A 98 -40.87 -39.91 -3.25
N ALA A 99 -40.95 -38.60 -3.52
CA ALA A 99 -42.17 -37.95 -3.97
C ALA A 99 -42.69 -38.56 -5.29
N GLN A 100 -41.79 -38.82 -6.26
CA GLN A 100 -42.12 -39.48 -7.53
C GLN A 100 -42.70 -40.88 -7.32
N LYS A 101 -42.02 -41.72 -6.53
CA LYS A 101 -42.44 -43.09 -6.24
C LYS A 101 -43.83 -43.15 -5.60
N HIS A 102 -44.14 -42.17 -4.75
CA HIS A 102 -45.38 -42.09 -4.00
C HIS A 102 -46.45 -41.19 -4.65
N ASN A 103 -46.20 -40.66 -5.85
CA ASN A 103 -47.08 -39.74 -6.59
C ASN A 103 -47.44 -38.45 -5.82
N LEU A 104 -46.53 -37.95 -4.98
CA LEU A 104 -46.67 -36.71 -4.23
C LEU A 104 -46.22 -35.52 -5.09
N ARG A 105 -47.08 -35.06 -6.01
CA ARG A 105 -46.68 -34.11 -7.07
C ARG A 105 -46.28 -32.73 -6.57
N GLU A 106 -46.89 -32.26 -5.49
CA GLU A 106 -46.52 -30.99 -4.88
C GLU A 106 -45.11 -31.07 -4.27
N GLN A 107 -44.83 -32.13 -3.52
CA GLN A 107 -43.53 -32.41 -2.91
C GLN A 107 -42.45 -32.70 -3.96
N GLU A 108 -42.81 -33.30 -5.10
CA GLU A 108 -41.93 -33.48 -6.25
C GLU A 108 -41.49 -32.12 -6.81
N MET A 109 -42.44 -31.20 -7.05
CA MET A 109 -42.14 -29.85 -7.51
C MET A 109 -41.31 -29.05 -6.48
N GLU A 110 -41.61 -29.18 -5.18
CA GLU A 110 -40.84 -28.55 -4.12
C GLU A 110 -39.40 -29.07 -4.06
N SER A 111 -39.24 -30.40 -4.15
CA SER A 111 -37.91 -31.04 -4.16
C SER A 111 -37.11 -30.63 -5.38
N LEU A 112 -37.75 -30.55 -6.56
CA LEU A 112 -37.13 -30.07 -7.79
C LEU A 112 -36.66 -28.63 -7.64
N ALA A 113 -37.52 -27.72 -7.18
CA ALA A 113 -37.18 -26.31 -7.00
C ALA A 113 -35.96 -26.13 -6.08
N TYR A 114 -35.96 -26.87 -4.96
CA TYR A 114 -34.87 -26.82 -3.99
C TYR A 114 -33.57 -27.46 -4.51
N LEU A 115 -33.67 -28.61 -5.19
CA LEU A 115 -32.54 -29.28 -5.84
C LEU A 115 -31.90 -28.38 -6.92
N SER A 116 -32.71 -27.71 -7.75
CA SER A 116 -32.21 -26.78 -8.77
C SER A 116 -31.42 -25.62 -8.17
N ASP A 117 -31.84 -25.07 -7.02
CA ASP A 117 -31.10 -24.02 -6.33
C ASP A 117 -29.71 -24.50 -5.87
N LEU A 118 -29.60 -25.76 -5.44
CA LEU A 118 -28.34 -26.36 -5.04
C LEU A 118 -27.39 -26.64 -6.21
N GLN A 119 -27.93 -26.96 -7.39
CA GLN A 119 -27.10 -27.26 -8.56
C GLN A 119 -26.24 -26.10 -9.02
N LEU A 120 -26.66 -24.85 -8.75
CA LEU A 120 -25.80 -23.69 -8.98
C LEU A 120 -24.45 -23.93 -8.30
N VAL A 121 -24.48 -24.37 -7.04
CA VAL A 121 -23.31 -24.51 -6.17
C VAL A 121 -22.60 -25.86 -6.36
N VAL A 122 -23.34 -26.94 -6.59
CA VAL A 122 -22.82 -28.31 -6.56
C VAL A 122 -22.35 -28.82 -7.93
N SER A 123 -22.99 -28.38 -9.01
CA SER A 123 -22.66 -28.81 -10.37
C SER A 123 -22.35 -27.59 -11.25
N ASP A 124 -23.35 -27.11 -11.98
CA ASP A 124 -23.18 -26.12 -13.01
C ASP A 124 -24.52 -25.49 -13.43
N ILE A 125 -24.42 -24.41 -14.21
CA ILE A 125 -25.58 -23.64 -14.69
C ILE A 125 -26.46 -24.44 -15.66
N SER A 126 -25.88 -25.33 -16.46
CA SER A 126 -26.63 -26.14 -17.44
C SER A 126 -27.54 -27.13 -16.71
N THR A 127 -27.00 -27.88 -15.76
CA THR A 127 -27.73 -28.82 -14.91
C THR A 127 -28.81 -28.11 -14.08
N GLN A 128 -28.48 -26.93 -13.54
CA GLN A 128 -29.47 -26.10 -12.85
C GLN A 128 -30.65 -25.72 -13.76
N LEU A 129 -30.38 -25.33 -15.00
CA LEU A 129 -31.42 -24.94 -15.95
C LEU A 129 -32.31 -26.14 -16.33
N GLU A 130 -31.73 -27.32 -16.55
CA GLU A 130 -32.46 -28.56 -16.85
C GLU A 130 -33.49 -28.88 -15.75
N TYR A 131 -33.10 -28.88 -14.48
CA TYR A 131 -34.05 -29.14 -13.39
C TYR A 131 -35.14 -28.06 -13.26
N TYR A 132 -34.85 -26.80 -13.61
CA TYR A 132 -35.88 -25.76 -13.65
C TYR A 132 -36.84 -25.90 -14.84
N GLU A 133 -36.38 -26.41 -15.97
CA GLU A 133 -37.23 -26.76 -17.10
C GLU A 133 -38.13 -27.95 -16.77
N ASP A 134 -37.61 -28.96 -16.07
CA ASP A 134 -38.39 -30.09 -15.54
C ASP A 134 -39.47 -29.60 -14.56
N LEU A 135 -39.11 -28.71 -13.63
CA LEU A 135 -40.07 -28.08 -12.71
C LEU A 135 -41.17 -27.34 -13.48
N LEU A 136 -40.79 -26.55 -14.49
CA LEU A 136 -41.74 -25.80 -15.30
C LEU A 136 -42.70 -26.74 -16.05
N GLN A 137 -42.18 -27.79 -16.67
CA GLN A 137 -42.98 -28.79 -17.38
C GLN A 137 -43.96 -29.50 -16.44
N LEU A 138 -43.49 -29.87 -15.25
CA LEU A 138 -44.31 -30.52 -14.22
C LEU A 138 -45.41 -29.57 -13.73
N ALA A 139 -45.06 -28.32 -13.42
CA ALA A 139 -46.00 -27.30 -12.99
C ALA A 139 -47.08 -27.00 -14.06
N GLU A 140 -46.72 -26.96 -15.34
CA GLU A 140 -47.68 -26.79 -16.44
C GLU A 140 -48.61 -28.00 -16.58
N THR A 141 -48.07 -29.21 -16.47
CA THR A 141 -48.83 -30.47 -16.54
C THR A 141 -49.89 -30.55 -15.45
N TYR A 142 -49.51 -30.19 -14.22
CA TYR A 142 -50.39 -30.21 -13.06
C TYR A 142 -51.11 -28.88 -12.79
N LYS A 143 -50.96 -27.90 -13.68
CA LYS A 143 -51.59 -26.57 -13.60
C LYS A 143 -51.32 -25.84 -12.28
N SER A 144 -50.10 -25.98 -11.75
CA SER A 144 -49.66 -25.25 -10.57
C SER A 144 -49.08 -23.90 -10.97
N ASP A 145 -49.91 -22.85 -10.87
CA ASP A 145 -49.47 -21.47 -11.08
C ASP A 145 -48.30 -21.10 -10.16
N PHE A 146 -48.30 -21.58 -8.91
CA PHE A 146 -47.27 -21.28 -7.92
C PHE A 146 -45.88 -21.75 -8.38
N TYR A 147 -45.73 -23.05 -8.68
CA TYR A 147 -44.45 -23.59 -9.12
C TYR A 147 -44.06 -23.12 -10.52
N LYS A 148 -45.02 -22.83 -11.39
CA LYS A 148 -44.76 -22.21 -12.68
C LYS A 148 -44.09 -20.85 -12.54
N GLN A 149 -44.58 -20.00 -11.63
CA GLN A 149 -43.98 -18.68 -11.39
C GLN A 149 -42.63 -18.78 -10.67
N ILE A 150 -42.42 -19.76 -9.80
CA ILE A 150 -41.11 -20.06 -9.24
C ILE A 150 -40.12 -20.40 -10.36
N ALA A 151 -40.47 -21.35 -11.23
CA ALA A 151 -39.61 -21.76 -12.34
C ALA A 151 -39.27 -20.58 -13.27
N TYR A 152 -40.25 -19.77 -13.67
CA TYR A 152 -39.98 -18.57 -14.49
C TYR A 152 -39.00 -17.60 -13.83
N ASN A 153 -39.17 -17.29 -12.55
CA ASN A 153 -38.25 -16.39 -11.86
C ASN A 153 -36.84 -16.96 -11.78
N LYS A 154 -36.71 -18.27 -11.52
CA LYS A 154 -35.42 -18.93 -11.38
C LYS A 154 -34.71 -19.08 -12.73
N ILE A 155 -35.41 -19.49 -13.79
CA ILE A 155 -34.90 -19.51 -15.16
C ILE A 155 -34.44 -18.11 -15.58
N ALA A 156 -35.22 -17.07 -15.30
CA ALA A 156 -34.83 -15.70 -15.60
C ALA A 156 -33.58 -15.26 -14.82
N SER A 157 -33.37 -15.75 -13.60
CA SER A 157 -32.17 -15.46 -12.81
C SER A 157 -30.93 -16.16 -13.40
N VAL A 158 -31.08 -17.41 -13.82
CA VAL A 158 -30.04 -18.16 -14.54
C VAL A 158 -29.64 -17.46 -15.84
N LEU A 159 -30.63 -16.95 -16.59
CA LEU A 159 -30.40 -16.22 -17.84
C LEU A 159 -29.69 -14.87 -17.64
N ASP A 160 -29.90 -14.18 -16.51
CA ASP A 160 -29.11 -12.99 -16.19
C ASP A 160 -27.63 -13.36 -16.01
N VAL A 161 -27.36 -14.39 -15.20
CA VAL A 161 -25.99 -14.86 -14.92
C VAL A 161 -25.28 -15.36 -16.18
N SER A 162 -26.02 -16.00 -17.09
CA SER A 162 -25.47 -16.48 -18.37
C SER A 162 -25.34 -15.39 -19.45
N GLY A 163 -25.83 -14.17 -19.19
CA GLY A 163 -25.74 -13.01 -20.10
C GLY A 163 -26.88 -12.88 -21.11
N ASP A 164 -27.88 -13.77 -21.07
CA ASP A 164 -29.08 -13.76 -21.91
C ASP A 164 -30.18 -12.81 -21.38
N ILE A 165 -29.79 -11.61 -20.93
CA ILE A 165 -30.62 -10.65 -20.17
C ILE A 165 -31.94 -10.31 -20.88
N ARG A 166 -31.96 -10.23 -22.22
CA ARG A 166 -33.18 -9.94 -22.99
C ARG A 166 -34.24 -11.04 -22.86
N LYS A 167 -33.83 -12.31 -22.81
CA LYS A 167 -34.74 -13.44 -22.59
C LYS A 167 -35.27 -13.39 -21.16
N ALA A 168 -34.40 -13.12 -20.18
CA ALA A 168 -34.77 -12.95 -18.79
C ALA A 168 -35.84 -11.85 -18.59
N ILE A 169 -35.64 -10.68 -19.19
CA ILE A 169 -36.61 -9.57 -19.19
C ILE A 169 -37.97 -10.02 -19.77
N ASN A 170 -37.99 -10.77 -20.87
CA ASN A 170 -39.24 -11.23 -21.48
C ASN A 170 -40.00 -12.20 -20.55
N ILE A 171 -39.29 -13.13 -19.91
CA ILE A 171 -39.88 -14.07 -18.95
C ILE A 171 -40.46 -13.31 -17.75
N ARG A 172 -39.69 -12.38 -17.17
CA ARG A 172 -40.15 -11.55 -16.05
C ARG A 172 -41.35 -10.69 -16.40
N LYS A 173 -41.42 -10.14 -17.62
CA LYS A 173 -42.61 -9.39 -18.09
C LYS A 173 -43.85 -10.26 -18.17
N LYS A 174 -43.74 -11.51 -18.63
CA LYS A 174 -44.86 -12.46 -18.63
C LYS A 174 -45.30 -12.81 -17.20
N SER A 175 -44.34 -13.00 -16.30
CA SER A 175 -44.62 -13.24 -14.88
C SER A 175 -45.30 -12.03 -14.23
N LEU A 176 -44.84 -10.81 -14.53
CA LEU A 176 -45.44 -9.58 -14.06
C LEU A 176 -46.90 -9.44 -14.53
N ASP A 177 -47.15 -9.62 -15.83
CA ASP A 177 -48.50 -9.57 -16.41
C ASP A 177 -49.43 -10.61 -15.78
N PHE A 178 -48.93 -11.82 -15.49
CA PHE A 178 -49.70 -12.83 -14.75
C PHE A 178 -50.13 -12.31 -13.37
N PHE A 179 -49.22 -11.75 -12.57
CA PHE A 179 -49.55 -11.28 -11.22
C PHE A 179 -50.39 -10.01 -11.21
N GLU A 180 -50.22 -9.12 -12.18
CA GLU A 180 -51.07 -7.92 -12.33
C GLU A 180 -52.53 -8.27 -12.64
N ASN A 181 -52.76 -9.39 -13.34
CA ASN A 181 -54.10 -9.88 -13.66
C ASN A 181 -54.60 -10.97 -12.69
N LYS A 182 -53.80 -11.37 -11.70
CA LYS A 182 -54.16 -12.45 -10.76
C LYS A 182 -55.15 -11.95 -9.72
N THR A 183 -56.25 -12.68 -9.55
CA THR A 183 -57.19 -12.47 -8.45
C THR A 183 -56.80 -13.30 -7.23
N VAL A 184 -57.19 -12.84 -6.04
CA VAL A 184 -56.98 -13.57 -4.78
C VAL A 184 -57.62 -14.96 -4.85
N ASP A 185 -56.87 -15.97 -4.40
CA ASP A 185 -57.33 -17.35 -4.27
C ASP A 185 -56.69 -18.02 -3.03
N SER A 186 -56.88 -19.33 -2.85
CA SER A 186 -56.32 -20.09 -1.73
C SER A 186 -54.79 -20.12 -1.70
N THR A 187 -54.15 -19.84 -2.84
CA THR A 187 -52.69 -19.91 -3.01
C THR A 187 -52.08 -18.51 -2.88
N PHE A 188 -52.76 -17.48 -3.38
CA PHE A 188 -52.26 -16.11 -3.44
C PHE A 188 -53.17 -15.12 -2.73
N THR A 189 -52.72 -14.64 -1.57
CA THR A 189 -53.32 -13.48 -0.90
C THR A 189 -52.96 -12.19 -1.65
N GLN A 190 -53.74 -11.12 -1.47
CA GLN A 190 -53.43 -9.82 -2.09
C GLN A 190 -52.03 -9.34 -1.73
N LYS A 191 -51.63 -9.54 -0.47
CA LYS A 191 -50.30 -9.18 0.04
C LYS A 191 -49.18 -9.99 -0.62
N SER A 192 -49.42 -11.28 -0.86
CA SER A 192 -48.49 -12.14 -1.61
C SER A 192 -48.37 -11.69 -3.07
N ILE A 193 -49.49 -11.38 -3.73
CA ILE A 193 -49.50 -10.87 -5.12
C ILE A 193 -48.68 -9.58 -5.22
N ASN A 194 -48.94 -8.59 -4.35
CA ASN A 194 -48.20 -7.33 -4.32
C ASN A 194 -46.70 -7.57 -4.09
N SER A 195 -46.36 -8.48 -3.18
CA SER A 195 -44.97 -8.88 -2.90
C SER A 195 -44.28 -9.49 -4.13
N LYS A 196 -44.98 -10.32 -4.91
CA LYS A 196 -44.45 -10.87 -6.18
C LYS A 196 -44.28 -9.78 -7.24
N ILE A 197 -45.23 -8.86 -7.38
CA ILE A 197 -45.11 -7.70 -8.29
C ILE A 197 -43.88 -6.85 -7.93
N ALA A 198 -43.68 -6.55 -6.64
CA ALA A 198 -42.54 -5.78 -6.16
C ALA A 198 -41.21 -6.48 -6.47
N MET A 199 -41.11 -7.78 -6.18
CA MET A 199 -39.93 -8.59 -6.45
C MET A 199 -39.59 -8.67 -7.95
N ILE A 200 -40.58 -8.95 -8.80
CA ILE A 200 -40.38 -9.04 -10.26
C ILE A 200 -39.96 -7.68 -10.83
N SER A 201 -40.56 -6.60 -10.32
CA SER A 201 -40.21 -5.23 -10.71
C SER A 201 -38.78 -4.87 -10.30
N PHE A 202 -38.32 -5.30 -9.13
CA PHE A 202 -36.92 -5.15 -8.70
C PHE A 202 -35.96 -5.84 -9.67
N TYR A 203 -36.21 -7.10 -10.00
CA TYR A 203 -35.35 -7.81 -10.94
C TYR A 203 -35.40 -7.21 -12.35
N LEU A 204 -36.57 -6.77 -12.82
CA LEU A 204 -36.69 -6.06 -14.10
C LEU A 204 -35.90 -4.75 -14.09
N SER A 205 -35.94 -3.99 -12.99
CA SER A 205 -35.13 -2.78 -12.82
C SER A 205 -33.65 -3.09 -13.00
N ASN A 206 -33.13 -4.11 -12.29
CA ASN A 206 -31.73 -4.49 -12.36
C ASN A 206 -31.32 -4.96 -13.76
N SER A 207 -32.12 -5.82 -14.41
CA SER A 207 -31.83 -6.25 -15.78
C SER A 207 -31.83 -5.09 -16.78
N TYR A 208 -32.68 -4.09 -16.59
CA TYR A 208 -32.68 -2.89 -17.42
C TYR A 208 -31.48 -1.98 -17.18
N LEU A 209 -30.99 -1.88 -15.94
CA LEU A 209 -29.74 -1.19 -15.62
C LEU A 209 -28.54 -1.87 -16.30
N GLU A 210 -28.52 -3.20 -16.31
CA GLU A 210 -27.45 -3.99 -16.92
C GLU A 210 -27.34 -3.79 -18.44
N ILE A 211 -28.47 -3.57 -19.13
CA ILE A 211 -28.50 -3.18 -20.55
C ILE A 211 -28.54 -1.66 -20.78
N GLU A 212 -28.11 -0.88 -19.78
CA GLU A 212 -27.95 0.58 -19.81
C GLU A 212 -29.24 1.38 -20.11
N LYS A 213 -30.40 0.85 -19.73
CA LYS A 213 -31.71 1.50 -19.91
C LYS A 213 -32.28 2.01 -18.59
N VAL A 214 -31.68 3.08 -18.09
CA VAL A 214 -32.02 3.68 -16.78
C VAL A 214 -33.48 4.14 -16.70
N ASP A 215 -34.05 4.72 -17.75
CA ASP A 215 -35.46 5.17 -17.75
C ASP A 215 -36.43 3.98 -17.61
N SER A 216 -36.13 2.87 -18.26
CA SER A 216 -36.90 1.63 -18.10
C SER A 216 -36.78 1.09 -16.67
N ALA A 217 -35.58 1.14 -16.08
CA ALA A 217 -35.37 0.69 -14.71
C ALA A 217 -36.21 1.51 -13.72
N LYS A 218 -36.18 2.84 -13.83
CA LYS A 218 -36.98 3.77 -13.02
C LYS A 218 -38.48 3.46 -13.06
N LEU A 219 -39.02 3.13 -14.23
CA LEU A 219 -40.43 2.75 -14.37
C LEU A 219 -40.82 1.57 -13.47
N TYR A 220 -39.94 0.57 -13.31
CA TYR A 220 -40.21 -0.56 -12.44
C TYR A 220 -40.01 -0.22 -10.96
N VAL A 221 -39.10 0.69 -10.63
CA VAL A 221 -38.97 1.20 -9.27
C VAL A 221 -40.22 1.98 -8.85
N ASP A 222 -40.77 2.81 -9.74
CA ASP A 222 -42.02 3.53 -9.48
C ASP A 222 -43.19 2.57 -9.26
N LYS A 223 -43.19 1.41 -9.92
CA LYS A 223 -44.17 0.35 -9.69
C LYS A 223 -44.07 -0.24 -8.29
N ILE A 224 -42.86 -0.46 -7.76
CA ILE A 224 -42.68 -0.92 -6.37
C ILE A 224 -43.21 0.13 -5.38
N LYS A 225 -42.94 1.41 -5.63
CA LYS A 225 -43.33 2.54 -4.78
C LYS A 225 -44.84 2.77 -4.67
N GLN A 226 -45.65 2.12 -5.50
CA GLN A 226 -47.11 2.15 -5.38
C GLN A 226 -47.61 1.41 -4.14
N PHE A 227 -46.81 0.50 -3.59
CA PHE A 227 -47.16 -0.28 -2.41
C PHE A 227 -46.63 0.35 -1.12
N SER A 228 -47.44 0.33 -0.07
CA SER A 228 -47.02 0.69 1.28
C SER A 228 -46.49 -0.52 2.07
N GLU A 229 -45.92 -0.28 3.26
CA GLU A 229 -45.42 -1.36 4.12
C GLU A 229 -46.52 -2.36 4.53
N LYS A 230 -47.77 -1.90 4.61
CA LYS A 230 -48.92 -2.76 4.94
C LYS A 230 -49.34 -3.65 3.79
N ASP A 231 -48.95 -3.30 2.57
CA ASP A 231 -49.34 -3.99 1.34
C ASP A 231 -48.37 -5.11 0.96
N LEU A 232 -47.25 -5.25 1.67
CA LEU A 232 -46.12 -6.14 1.35
C LEU A 232 -45.73 -7.01 2.54
N ASP A 233 -45.25 -8.23 2.27
CA ASP A 233 -44.62 -9.05 3.29
C ASP A 233 -43.25 -8.49 3.71
N THR A 234 -42.85 -8.76 4.96
CA THR A 234 -41.98 -7.92 5.82
C THR A 234 -40.59 -7.55 5.26
N CYS A 235 -40.11 -8.17 4.17
CA CYS A 235 -38.85 -7.81 3.50
C CYS A 235 -39.01 -7.30 2.06
N TYR A 236 -40.18 -7.41 1.43
CA TYR A 236 -40.37 -6.99 0.03
C TYR A 236 -40.29 -5.47 -0.15
N MET A 237 -40.57 -4.70 0.91
CA MET A 237 -40.34 -3.26 0.92
C MET A 237 -38.85 -2.92 0.72
N ALA A 238 -37.95 -3.77 1.20
CA ALA A 238 -36.52 -3.56 1.10
C ALA A 238 -36.07 -3.51 -0.38
N PHE A 239 -36.74 -4.25 -1.27
CA PHE A 239 -36.45 -4.20 -2.71
C PHE A 239 -36.59 -2.81 -3.33
N SER A 240 -37.48 -1.95 -2.81
CA SER A 240 -37.56 -0.55 -3.27
C SER A 240 -36.25 0.18 -3.01
N TYR A 241 -35.73 0.10 -1.78
CA TYR A 241 -34.47 0.75 -1.40
C TYR A 241 -33.29 0.19 -2.18
N ALA A 242 -33.23 -1.13 -2.38
CA ALA A 242 -32.17 -1.75 -3.19
C ALA A 242 -32.22 -1.28 -4.66
N ALA A 243 -33.40 -1.24 -5.28
CA ALA A 243 -33.54 -0.77 -6.66
C ALA A 243 -33.16 0.71 -6.81
N GLU A 244 -33.61 1.56 -5.87
CA GLU A 244 -33.24 2.97 -5.83
C GLU A 244 -31.75 3.17 -5.61
N ALA A 245 -31.13 2.32 -4.79
CA ALA A 245 -29.70 2.37 -4.52
C ALA A 245 -28.89 2.05 -5.79
N GLU A 246 -29.29 1.04 -6.57
CA GLU A 246 -28.65 0.73 -7.86
C GLU A 246 -28.82 1.88 -8.87
N ILE A 247 -30.00 2.49 -8.98
CA ILE A 247 -30.21 3.67 -9.82
C ILE A 247 -29.32 4.83 -9.37
N ALA A 248 -29.27 5.10 -8.06
CA ALA A 248 -28.42 6.14 -7.50
C ALA A 248 -26.94 5.86 -7.76
N TYR A 249 -26.51 4.60 -7.67
CA TYR A 249 -25.16 4.17 -8.00
C TYR A 249 -24.83 4.42 -9.48
N THR A 250 -25.70 4.00 -10.40
CA THR A 250 -25.55 4.24 -11.85
C THR A 250 -25.48 5.72 -12.18
N GLU A 251 -26.26 6.56 -11.50
CA GLU A 251 -26.23 8.03 -11.64
C GLU A 251 -25.12 8.73 -10.85
N LYS A 252 -24.20 7.96 -10.24
CA LYS A 252 -23.07 8.45 -9.44
C LYS A 252 -23.48 9.26 -8.20
N ARG A 253 -24.71 9.07 -7.70
CA ARG A 253 -25.24 9.64 -6.45
C ARG A 253 -24.85 8.74 -5.26
N PHE A 254 -23.55 8.53 -5.05
CA PHE A 254 -23.00 7.52 -4.14
C PHE A 254 -23.43 7.65 -2.67
N LYS A 255 -23.48 8.88 -2.13
CA LYS A 255 -23.95 9.13 -0.76
C LYS A 255 -25.39 8.66 -0.55
N GLU A 256 -26.24 8.86 -1.56
CA GLU A 256 -27.63 8.44 -1.52
C GLU A 256 -27.74 6.92 -1.66
N ALA A 257 -27.00 6.33 -2.60
CA ALA A 257 -26.93 4.87 -2.78
C ALA A 257 -26.54 4.16 -1.47
N LYS A 258 -25.51 4.66 -0.79
CA LYS A 258 -25.05 4.12 0.50
C LYS A 258 -26.14 4.18 1.57
N LYS A 259 -26.81 5.34 1.71
CA LYS A 259 -27.93 5.52 2.64
C LYS A 259 -29.08 4.55 2.35
N LEU A 260 -29.41 4.34 1.08
CA LEU A 260 -30.46 3.44 0.66
C LEU A 260 -30.11 1.97 0.94
N TYR A 261 -28.86 1.54 0.70
CA TYR A 261 -28.44 0.20 1.09
C TYR A 261 -28.46 -0.01 2.60
N HIS A 262 -28.00 0.95 3.41
CA HIS A 262 -28.16 0.86 4.86
C HIS A 262 -29.63 0.59 5.24
N LYS A 263 -30.55 1.36 4.67
CA LYS A 263 -31.98 1.17 4.90
C LYS A 263 -32.50 -0.19 4.42
N TYR A 264 -32.00 -0.69 3.28
CA TYR A 264 -32.32 -2.03 2.78
C TYR A 264 -32.00 -3.11 3.82
N PHE A 265 -30.79 -3.08 4.40
CA PHE A 265 -30.37 -4.06 5.39
C PHE A 265 -31.01 -3.83 6.78
N ASP A 266 -31.37 -2.59 7.14
CA ASP A 266 -32.08 -2.29 8.39
C ASP A 266 -33.53 -2.81 8.38
N VAL A 267 -34.20 -2.82 7.22
CA VAL A 267 -35.61 -3.23 7.08
C VAL A 267 -35.76 -4.75 7.02
N CYS A 268 -34.76 -5.45 6.47
CA CYS A 268 -34.72 -6.90 6.48
C CYS A 268 -33.49 -7.40 7.27
N PRO A 269 -33.41 -7.11 8.58
CA PRO A 269 -32.28 -7.52 9.39
C PRO A 269 -32.35 -9.03 9.56
N THR A 270 -31.29 -9.71 9.15
CA THR A 270 -31.20 -11.16 9.27
C THR A 270 -29.78 -11.50 9.64
N GLU A 271 -29.62 -12.38 10.64
CA GLU A 271 -28.34 -12.65 11.32
C GLU A 271 -27.32 -13.44 10.47
N TYR A 272 -27.61 -13.65 9.19
CA TYR A 272 -26.90 -14.58 8.32
C TYR A 272 -25.62 -14.00 7.73
N ASP A 273 -24.56 -14.81 7.68
CA ASP A 273 -23.25 -14.40 7.16
C ASP A 273 -23.30 -14.02 5.67
N LEU A 274 -24.19 -14.64 4.88
CA LEU A 274 -24.41 -14.29 3.47
C LEU A 274 -24.83 -12.82 3.28
N ILE A 275 -25.55 -12.26 4.24
CA ILE A 275 -26.06 -10.88 4.17
C ILE A 275 -24.96 -9.89 4.53
N LYS A 276 -24.08 -10.25 5.46
CA LYS A 276 -22.90 -9.45 5.82
C LYS A 276 -21.93 -9.34 4.64
N ILE A 277 -21.66 -10.43 3.93
CA ILE A 277 -20.78 -10.38 2.76
C ILE A 277 -21.42 -9.61 1.60
N ASN A 278 -22.74 -9.75 1.37
CA ASN A 278 -23.45 -8.94 0.37
C ASN A 278 -23.43 -7.44 0.72
N TYR A 279 -23.58 -7.09 2.00
CA TYR A 279 -23.43 -5.73 2.48
C TYR A 279 -22.01 -5.20 2.22
N ALA A 280 -20.98 -5.97 2.59
CA ALA A 280 -19.59 -5.62 2.34
C ALA A 280 -19.32 -5.42 0.84
N TYR A 281 -19.87 -6.28 -0.02
CA TYR A 281 -19.80 -6.12 -1.47
C TYR A 281 -20.40 -4.80 -1.95
N LEU A 282 -21.64 -4.50 -1.57
CA LEU A 282 -22.36 -3.31 -2.05
C LEU A 282 -21.71 -2.02 -1.56
N ILE A 283 -21.30 -1.96 -0.30
CA ILE A 283 -20.61 -0.80 0.24
C ILE A 283 -19.21 -0.69 -0.36
N GLY A 284 -18.46 -1.79 -0.46
CA GLY A 284 -17.14 -1.82 -1.08
C GLY A 284 -17.16 -1.37 -2.54
N LYS A 285 -18.16 -1.80 -3.32
CA LYS A 285 -18.44 -1.34 -4.70
C LYS A 285 -18.62 0.18 -4.75
N ILE A 286 -19.38 0.75 -3.82
CA ILE A 286 -19.58 2.21 -3.75
C ILE A 286 -18.28 2.93 -3.38
N GLU A 287 -17.55 2.48 -2.35
CA GLU A 287 -16.29 3.12 -1.92
C GLU A 287 -15.25 3.10 -3.04
N LEU A 288 -15.18 2.01 -3.80
CA LEU A 288 -14.32 1.87 -4.96
C LEU A 288 -14.68 2.92 -6.03
N ALA A 289 -15.97 3.09 -6.32
CA ALA A 289 -16.45 4.07 -7.29
C ALA A 289 -16.29 5.54 -6.82
N GLU A 290 -16.30 5.79 -5.50
CA GLU A 290 -15.99 7.11 -4.91
C GLU A 290 -14.48 7.44 -4.91
N GLY A 291 -13.61 6.46 -5.21
CA GLY A 291 -12.16 6.61 -5.17
C GLY A 291 -11.53 6.33 -3.80
N ASN A 292 -12.30 5.82 -2.84
CA ASN A 292 -11.85 5.48 -1.49
C ASN A 292 -11.20 4.08 -1.46
N TYR A 293 -10.17 3.87 -2.27
CA TYR A 293 -9.62 2.55 -2.59
C TYR A 293 -9.15 1.73 -1.38
N HIS A 294 -8.49 2.38 -0.41
CA HIS A 294 -8.05 1.70 0.81
C HIS A 294 -9.23 1.18 1.63
N LEU A 295 -10.24 2.03 1.86
CA LEU A 295 -11.45 1.65 2.58
C LEU A 295 -12.22 0.55 1.85
N ALA A 296 -12.34 0.65 0.52
CA ALA A 296 -12.96 -0.39 -0.30
C ALA A 296 -12.26 -1.74 -0.11
N SER A 297 -10.92 -1.76 -0.19
CA SER A 297 -10.14 -2.99 0.00
C SER A 297 -10.29 -3.57 1.41
N GLU A 298 -10.38 -2.74 2.44
CA GLU A 298 -10.55 -3.16 3.82
C GLU A 298 -11.94 -3.77 4.06
N ILE A 299 -13.00 -3.10 3.61
CA ILE A 299 -14.38 -3.58 3.75
C ILE A 299 -14.56 -4.91 3.00
N LEU A 300 -14.09 -4.99 1.76
CA LEU A 300 -14.21 -6.19 0.95
C LEU A 300 -13.37 -7.35 1.51
N GLN A 301 -12.14 -7.10 1.97
CA GLN A 301 -11.32 -8.14 2.57
C GLN A 301 -11.96 -8.66 3.87
N LYS A 302 -12.41 -7.75 4.74
CA LYS A 302 -13.07 -8.13 5.99
C LYS A 302 -14.34 -8.95 5.74
N GLY A 303 -15.18 -8.55 4.78
CA GLY A 303 -16.38 -9.32 4.42
C GLY A 303 -16.06 -10.74 3.95
N LEU A 304 -14.94 -10.93 3.26
CA LEU A 304 -14.48 -12.25 2.81
C LEU A 304 -13.96 -13.09 3.99
N ASP A 305 -13.19 -12.48 4.88
CA ASP A 305 -12.61 -13.13 6.07
C ASP A 305 -13.70 -13.55 7.06
N ASP A 306 -14.70 -12.69 7.30
CA ASP A 306 -15.82 -12.96 8.20
C ASP A 306 -16.73 -14.09 7.67
N TYR A 307 -16.91 -14.20 6.34
CA TYR A 307 -17.76 -15.24 5.71
C TYR A 307 -17.07 -16.60 5.59
N ASN A 308 -15.74 -16.62 5.43
CA ASN A 308 -14.93 -17.81 5.22
C ASN A 308 -15.43 -18.69 4.06
N VAL A 309 -15.23 -18.21 2.82
CA VAL A 309 -15.69 -18.88 1.58
C VAL A 309 -15.18 -20.32 1.48
N THR A 310 -16.07 -21.28 1.25
CA THR A 310 -15.71 -22.69 1.02
C THR A 310 -15.28 -22.95 -0.43
N SER A 311 -14.59 -24.06 -0.68
CA SER A 311 -14.15 -24.45 -2.02
C SER A 311 -15.29 -24.58 -3.04
N VAL A 312 -16.49 -24.95 -2.58
CA VAL A 312 -17.69 -25.10 -3.40
C VAL A 312 -18.27 -23.73 -3.77
N GLU A 313 -18.20 -22.75 -2.86
CA GLU A 313 -18.72 -21.40 -3.09
C GLU A 313 -17.78 -20.51 -3.92
N GLU A 314 -16.50 -20.86 -4.05
CA GLU A 314 -15.50 -20.10 -4.86
C GLU A 314 -16.00 -19.81 -6.29
N GLY A 315 -16.84 -20.69 -6.85
CA GLY A 315 -17.45 -20.49 -8.18
C GLY A 315 -18.40 -19.30 -8.28
N PHE A 316 -18.95 -18.80 -7.19
CA PHE A 316 -20.00 -17.76 -7.16
C PHE A 316 -19.50 -16.39 -6.72
N MET A 317 -18.21 -16.29 -6.39
CA MET A 317 -17.59 -15.07 -5.88
C MET A 317 -17.06 -14.15 -6.99
N LYS A 318 -17.43 -14.40 -8.27
CA LYS A 318 -16.92 -13.70 -9.46
C LYS A 318 -16.91 -12.18 -9.29
N ASP A 319 -18.08 -11.58 -9.06
CA ASP A 319 -18.22 -10.12 -8.98
C ASP A 319 -17.51 -9.56 -7.74
N TYR A 320 -17.48 -10.32 -6.64
CA TYR A 320 -16.78 -9.94 -5.42
C TYR A 320 -15.26 -9.87 -5.65
N TYR A 321 -14.69 -10.91 -6.27
CA TYR A 321 -13.27 -10.97 -6.59
C TYR A 321 -12.85 -9.94 -7.63
N GLU A 322 -13.72 -9.62 -8.59
CA GLU A 322 -13.48 -8.51 -9.51
C GLU A 322 -13.29 -7.19 -8.75
N LYS A 323 -14.23 -6.84 -7.86
CA LYS A 323 -14.14 -5.59 -7.09
C LYS A 323 -12.96 -5.57 -6.12
N LEU A 324 -12.65 -6.70 -5.49
CA LEU A 324 -11.51 -6.80 -4.57
C LEU A 324 -10.17 -6.70 -5.31
N ALA A 325 -10.05 -7.33 -6.49
CA ALA A 325 -8.87 -7.19 -7.35
C ALA A 325 -8.68 -5.74 -7.81
N GLU A 326 -9.77 -5.10 -8.23
CA GLU A 326 -9.78 -3.69 -8.62
C GLU A 326 -9.34 -2.78 -7.45
N ALA A 327 -9.89 -2.98 -6.25
CA ALA A 327 -9.51 -2.23 -5.06
C ALA A 327 -8.01 -2.38 -4.72
N TYR A 328 -7.47 -3.60 -4.78
CA TYR A 328 -6.05 -3.83 -4.53
C TYR A 328 -5.14 -3.27 -5.62
N LYS A 329 -5.60 -3.27 -6.88
CA LYS A 329 -4.88 -2.62 -7.98
C LYS A 329 -4.73 -1.13 -7.70
N GLN A 330 -5.81 -0.46 -7.30
CA GLN A 330 -5.82 0.99 -7.04
C GLN A 330 -5.03 1.38 -5.79
N THR A 331 -4.96 0.52 -4.77
CA THR A 331 -4.11 0.75 -3.59
C THR A 331 -2.62 0.45 -3.82
N GLY A 332 -2.26 -0.08 -4.99
CA GLY A 332 -0.88 -0.45 -5.34
C GLY A 332 -0.39 -1.74 -4.68
N ASN A 333 -1.31 -2.57 -4.15
CA ASN A 333 -1.02 -3.93 -3.67
C ASN A 333 -1.22 -4.92 -4.82
N PHE A 334 -0.27 -4.90 -5.75
CA PHE A 334 -0.35 -5.65 -7.01
C PHE A 334 -0.32 -7.17 -6.85
N GLU A 335 0.30 -7.68 -5.79
CA GLU A 335 0.29 -9.11 -5.46
C GLU A 335 -1.14 -9.58 -5.13
N ARG A 336 -1.81 -8.88 -4.22
CA ARG A 336 -3.22 -9.17 -3.88
C ARG A 336 -4.15 -8.91 -5.05
N ALA A 337 -3.93 -7.85 -5.82
CA ALA A 337 -4.70 -7.56 -7.03
C ALA A 337 -4.64 -8.73 -8.02
N SER A 338 -3.43 -9.26 -8.27
CA SER A 338 -3.22 -10.40 -9.17
C SER A 338 -3.83 -11.68 -8.62
N PHE A 339 -3.68 -11.93 -7.32
CA PHE A 339 -4.27 -13.08 -6.66
C PHE A 339 -5.80 -13.12 -6.81
N TYR A 340 -6.49 -12.02 -6.48
CA TYR A 340 -7.95 -11.96 -6.59
C TYR A 340 -8.43 -11.89 -8.04
N PHE A 341 -7.64 -11.34 -8.96
CA PHE A 341 -7.99 -11.36 -10.37
C PHE A 341 -7.96 -12.79 -10.94
N GLU A 342 -6.98 -13.62 -10.57
CA GLU A 342 -6.96 -15.04 -10.97
C GLU A 342 -8.14 -15.82 -10.38
N LYS A 343 -8.54 -15.50 -9.13
CA LYS A 343 -9.78 -16.05 -8.54
C LYS A 343 -11.03 -15.61 -9.32
N TYR A 344 -11.12 -14.34 -9.71
CA TYR A 344 -12.21 -13.83 -10.56
C TYR A 344 -12.30 -14.62 -11.87
N LEU A 345 -11.18 -14.81 -12.58
CA LEU A 345 -11.16 -15.58 -13.84
C LEU A 345 -11.57 -17.04 -13.63
N THR A 346 -11.09 -17.67 -12.56
CA THR A 346 -11.44 -19.06 -12.21
C THR A 346 -12.94 -19.19 -11.92
N SER A 347 -13.51 -18.24 -11.17
CA SER A 347 -14.94 -18.21 -10.87
C SER A 347 -15.78 -17.95 -12.15
N LYS A 348 -15.33 -17.04 -13.02
CA LYS A 348 -15.95 -16.76 -14.32
C LYS A 348 -15.96 -18.00 -15.23
N GLU A 349 -14.85 -18.74 -15.29
CA GLU A 349 -14.72 -19.98 -16.08
C GLU A 349 -15.69 -21.06 -15.57
N LYS A 350 -15.80 -21.24 -14.25
CA LYS A 350 -16.74 -22.19 -13.63
C LYS A 350 -18.21 -21.85 -13.93
N GLN A 351 -18.61 -20.58 -13.81
CA GLN A 351 -19.99 -20.16 -14.07
C GLN A 351 -20.42 -20.40 -15.52
N THR A 352 -19.49 -20.28 -16.47
CA THR A 352 -19.84 -20.25 -17.89
C THR A 352 -19.70 -21.59 -18.61
N GLU A 353 -19.30 -22.67 -17.91
CA GLU A 353 -19.05 -24.02 -18.47
C GLU A 353 -18.49 -24.00 -19.89
N LEU A 354 -17.40 -23.24 -20.08
CA LEU A 354 -16.91 -22.89 -21.41
C LEU A 354 -16.26 -24.08 -22.12
N LYS A 355 -17.07 -24.86 -22.85
CA LYS A 355 -16.58 -25.88 -23.79
C LYS A 355 -16.04 -25.27 -25.09
N ASP A 356 -16.22 -23.97 -25.32
CA ASP A 356 -15.82 -23.26 -26.53
C ASP A 356 -14.38 -22.70 -26.43
N SER A 357 -13.52 -23.14 -27.35
CA SER A 357 -12.12 -22.70 -27.42
C SER A 357 -11.98 -21.20 -27.67
N ALA A 358 -12.94 -20.55 -28.35
CA ALA A 358 -12.93 -19.11 -28.58
C ALA A 358 -13.10 -18.33 -27.28
N LYS A 359 -14.01 -18.76 -26.40
CA LYS A 359 -14.25 -18.12 -25.10
C LYS A 359 -13.12 -18.39 -24.11
N LYS A 360 -12.50 -19.57 -24.15
CA LYS A 360 -11.28 -19.85 -23.38
C LYS A 360 -10.12 -18.94 -23.80
N SER A 361 -9.95 -18.71 -25.10
CA SER A 361 -8.96 -17.74 -25.60
C SER A 361 -9.24 -16.31 -25.14
N LEU A 362 -10.52 -15.89 -25.02
CA LEU A 362 -10.87 -14.58 -24.47
C LEU A 362 -10.45 -14.42 -23.01
N LEU A 363 -10.66 -15.45 -22.17
CA LEU A 363 -10.21 -15.42 -20.78
C LEU A 363 -8.69 -15.36 -20.65
N GLU A 364 -7.95 -16.09 -21.49
CA GLU A 364 -6.48 -15.98 -21.51
C GLU A 364 -6.01 -14.59 -21.96
N ASN A 365 -6.69 -13.99 -22.94
CA ASN A 365 -6.40 -12.62 -23.36
C ASN A 365 -6.69 -11.61 -22.23
N GLU A 366 -7.80 -11.76 -21.49
CA GLU A 366 -8.11 -10.95 -20.31
C GLU A 366 -7.03 -11.11 -19.22
N ARG A 367 -6.57 -12.35 -18.99
CA ARG A 367 -5.48 -12.66 -18.05
C ARG A 367 -4.18 -11.97 -18.44
N GLU A 368 -3.78 -12.10 -19.70
CA GLU A 368 -2.55 -11.50 -20.21
C GLU A 368 -2.62 -9.97 -20.17
N ALA A 369 -3.75 -9.39 -20.57
CA ALA A 369 -3.98 -7.96 -20.53
C ALA A 369 -3.84 -7.40 -19.09
N PHE A 370 -4.45 -8.05 -18.10
CA PHE A 370 -4.34 -7.63 -16.71
C PHE A 370 -2.91 -7.78 -16.16
N ARG A 371 -2.22 -8.88 -16.49
CA ARG A 371 -0.81 -9.06 -16.10
C ARG A 371 0.09 -7.98 -16.69
N ASN A 372 -0.10 -7.64 -17.95
CA ASN A 372 0.65 -6.58 -18.62
C ASN A 372 0.37 -5.22 -17.97
N GLU A 373 -0.89 -4.92 -17.65
CA GLU A 373 -1.27 -3.71 -16.92
C GLU A 373 -0.56 -3.66 -15.55
N VAL A 374 -0.68 -4.70 -14.72
CA VAL A 374 -0.06 -4.76 -13.40
C VAL A 374 1.47 -4.63 -13.47
N ASN A 375 2.11 -5.33 -14.41
CA ASN A 375 3.56 -5.24 -14.61
C ASN A 375 4.01 -3.83 -15.01
N SER A 376 3.21 -3.14 -15.82
CA SER A 376 3.49 -1.75 -16.19
C SER A 376 3.43 -0.81 -14.98
N LEU A 377 2.45 -1.01 -14.09
CA LEU A 377 2.29 -0.23 -12.85
C LEU A 377 3.40 -0.53 -11.84
N ILE A 378 3.82 -1.79 -11.70
CA ILE A 378 4.98 -2.18 -10.89
C ILE A 378 6.23 -1.47 -11.42
N THR A 379 6.48 -1.54 -12.73
CA THR A 379 7.64 -0.91 -13.37
C THR A 379 7.64 0.62 -13.15
N GLU A 380 6.48 1.27 -13.24
CA GLU A 380 6.35 2.71 -12.97
C GLU A 380 6.69 3.03 -11.51
N LYS A 381 6.15 2.25 -10.56
CA LYS A 381 6.44 2.40 -9.13
C LYS A 381 7.94 2.21 -8.84
N GLU A 382 8.57 1.19 -9.42
CA GLU A 382 10.00 0.91 -9.28
C GLU A 382 10.86 2.02 -9.89
N LYS A 383 10.48 2.57 -11.05
CA LYS A 383 11.16 3.73 -11.65
C LYS A 383 11.09 4.95 -10.74
N LYS A 384 9.91 5.25 -10.18
CA LYS A 384 9.72 6.37 -9.24
C LYS A 384 10.54 6.17 -7.97
N GLN A 385 10.54 4.96 -7.42
CA GLN A 385 11.35 4.60 -6.25
C GLN A 385 12.84 4.75 -6.55
N SER A 386 13.30 4.24 -7.69
CA SER A 386 14.70 4.35 -8.13
C SER A 386 15.12 5.81 -8.31
N TYR A 387 14.26 6.64 -8.92
CA TYR A 387 14.49 8.09 -9.03
C TYR A 387 14.68 8.76 -7.67
N LEU A 388 13.82 8.46 -6.69
CA LEU A 388 13.95 8.98 -5.32
C LEU A 388 15.25 8.49 -4.67
N ASN A 389 15.63 7.23 -4.87
CA ASN A 389 16.89 6.69 -4.36
C ASN A 389 18.11 7.41 -4.97
N TYR A 390 18.12 7.68 -6.28
CA TYR A 390 19.18 8.46 -6.92
C TYR A 390 19.24 9.90 -6.42
N LEU A 391 18.08 10.52 -6.16
CA LEU A 391 18.01 11.85 -5.56
C LEU A 391 18.59 11.86 -4.13
N MET A 392 18.28 10.86 -3.30
CA MET A 392 18.86 10.72 -1.97
C MET A 392 20.37 10.46 -1.99
N LEU A 393 20.85 9.62 -2.91
CA LEU A 393 22.28 9.34 -3.10
C LEU A 393 23.05 10.58 -3.54
N SER A 394 22.52 11.33 -4.51
CA SER A 394 23.15 12.57 -4.97
C SER A 394 23.17 13.65 -3.88
N ALA A 395 22.08 13.81 -3.12
CA ALA A 395 22.05 14.71 -1.97
C ALA A 395 23.08 14.32 -0.90
N SER A 396 23.21 13.03 -0.60
CA SER A 396 24.19 12.50 0.35
C SER A 396 25.63 12.79 -0.10
N LEU A 397 25.93 12.65 -1.39
CA LEU A 397 27.23 12.96 -1.96
C LEU A 397 27.58 14.46 -1.81
N VAL A 398 26.61 15.34 -2.08
CA VAL A 398 26.78 16.80 -1.90
C VAL A 398 27.09 17.13 -0.45
N ILE A 399 26.36 16.53 0.50
CA ILE A 399 26.60 16.72 1.93
C ILE A 399 28.00 16.25 2.33
N LEU A 400 28.46 15.09 1.84
CA LEU A 400 29.80 14.58 2.11
C LEU A 400 30.90 15.50 1.58
N ILE A 401 30.71 16.07 0.38
CA ILE A 401 31.64 17.06 -0.20
C ILE A 401 31.69 18.32 0.67
N LEU A 402 30.54 18.84 1.09
CA LEU A 402 30.46 20.01 1.97
C LEU A 402 31.14 19.75 3.33
N LEU A 403 30.89 18.58 3.94
CA LEU A 403 31.54 18.17 5.18
C LEU A 403 33.05 18.05 5.01
N PHE A 404 33.52 17.48 3.89
CA PHE A 404 34.95 17.40 3.60
C PHE A 404 35.59 18.78 3.48
N VAL A 405 34.94 19.72 2.78
CA VAL A 405 35.40 21.11 2.67
C VAL A 405 35.43 21.79 4.03
N LEU A 406 34.39 21.62 4.85
CA LEU A 406 34.33 22.17 6.21
C LEU A 406 35.42 21.59 7.12
N LEU A 407 35.65 20.28 7.07
CA LEU A 407 36.71 19.62 7.84
C LEU A 407 38.10 20.11 7.41
N ARG A 408 38.33 20.29 6.11
CA ARG A 408 39.59 20.85 5.60
C ARG A 408 39.78 22.29 6.06
N PHE A 409 38.72 23.10 6.00
CA PHE A 409 38.74 24.48 6.48
C PHE A 409 39.05 24.56 7.99
N TYR A 410 38.39 23.72 8.79
CA TYR A 410 38.62 23.62 10.23
C TYR A 410 40.05 23.17 10.57
N LYS A 411 40.58 22.13 9.90
CA LYS A 411 41.97 21.67 10.07
C LYS A 411 42.97 22.77 9.73
N ASN A 412 42.78 23.48 8.61
CA ASN A 412 43.66 24.57 8.20
C ASN A 412 43.62 25.74 9.19
N LYS A 413 42.43 26.09 9.71
CA LYS A 413 42.28 27.12 10.74
C LYS A 413 43.09 26.75 11.99
N LYS A 414 42.90 25.54 12.53
CA LYS A 414 43.59 25.07 13.74
C LYS A 414 45.11 25.00 13.57
N ALA A 415 45.60 24.59 12.39
CA ALA A 415 47.03 24.58 12.09
C ALA A 415 47.64 26.00 12.05
N ASN A 416 46.89 26.98 11.54
CA ASN A 416 47.34 28.38 11.53
C ASN A 416 47.31 29.00 12.94
N GLU A 417 46.30 28.68 13.76
CA GLU A 417 46.26 29.09 15.19
C GLU A 417 47.50 28.58 15.93
N PHE A 418 47.84 27.30 15.78
CA PHE A 418 49.02 26.71 16.43
C PHE A 418 50.35 27.39 16.00
N LYS A 419 50.51 27.67 14.70
CA LYS A 419 51.69 28.43 14.21
C LYS A 419 51.75 29.84 14.77
N PHE A 420 50.60 30.46 14.95
CA PHE A 420 50.49 31.80 15.52
C PHE A 420 50.88 31.83 17.00
N GLU A 421 50.43 30.86 17.79
CA GLU A 421 50.86 30.71 19.19
C GLU A 421 52.37 30.50 19.29
N GLN A 422 52.95 29.62 18.46
CA GLN A 422 54.41 29.43 18.44
C GLN A 422 55.17 30.71 18.08
N LEU A 423 54.68 31.45 17.09
CA LEU A 423 55.29 32.70 16.68
C LEU A 423 55.22 33.75 17.80
N LEU A 424 54.08 33.88 18.48
CA LEU A 424 53.94 34.75 19.64
C LEU A 424 54.89 34.40 20.78
N ALA A 425 55.00 33.11 21.11
CA ALA A 425 55.92 32.62 22.14
C ALA A 425 57.39 32.96 21.80
N LYS A 426 57.79 32.78 20.53
CA LYS A 426 59.14 33.17 20.06
C LYS A 426 59.39 34.67 20.21
N ILE A 427 58.42 35.50 19.85
CA ILE A 427 58.53 36.97 19.97
C ILE A 427 58.64 37.40 21.44
N GLU A 428 57.93 36.73 22.35
CA GLU A 428 57.97 37.04 23.78
C GLU A 428 59.27 36.61 24.45
N ALA A 429 59.80 35.44 24.07
CA ALA A 429 61.12 35.01 24.50
C ALA A 429 62.23 35.96 23.99
N ALA A 430 62.14 36.42 22.74
CA ALA A 430 63.11 37.34 22.14
C ALA A 430 63.10 38.75 22.77
N LYS A 431 62.06 39.16 23.51
CA LYS A 431 62.08 40.44 24.27
C LYS A 431 63.00 40.42 25.50
N GLN A 432 63.54 39.26 25.90
CA GLN A 432 64.48 39.13 27.02
C GLN A 432 65.96 38.99 26.60
N SER A 433 66.27 38.94 25.31
CA SER A 433 67.63 38.87 24.77
C SER A 433 67.74 39.74 23.53
N ASP A 434 68.69 40.67 23.47
CA ASP A 434 68.96 41.56 22.31
C ASP A 434 69.48 40.82 21.05
N GLU A 435 68.97 39.62 20.75
CA GLU A 435 69.38 38.82 19.60
C GLU A 435 68.25 38.64 18.58
N ILE A 436 68.57 39.01 17.34
CA ILE A 436 67.79 38.83 16.13
C ILE A 436 67.44 37.35 15.99
N ILE A 437 66.16 37.04 15.71
CA ILE A 437 65.67 35.66 15.51
C ILE A 437 66.51 34.99 14.41
N ASP A 438 67.36 34.03 14.81
CA ASP A 438 68.23 33.28 13.92
C ASP A 438 67.46 32.11 13.27
N THR A 439 67.05 32.32 12.02
CA THR A 439 66.79 31.24 11.07
C THR A 439 68.02 31.03 10.21
N LYS A 440 68.91 30.11 10.61
CA LYS A 440 70.04 29.68 9.77
C LYS A 440 69.50 29.04 8.48
N ASP A 441 70.00 29.48 7.32
CA ASP A 441 69.82 28.76 6.06
C ASP A 441 70.74 27.51 6.10
N GLU A 442 70.22 26.32 5.79
CA GLU A 442 70.96 25.04 5.84
C GLU A 442 71.94 24.81 4.67
N ASP A 443 72.02 25.71 3.69
CA ASP A 443 72.77 25.45 2.43
C ASP A 443 73.68 26.61 1.99
N LEU A 444 74.77 26.86 2.72
CA LEU A 444 75.87 27.68 2.20
C LEU A 444 77.21 26.97 2.45
N GLU A 445 77.84 26.50 1.36
CA GLU A 445 79.20 25.96 1.37
C GLU A 445 80.19 26.98 1.92
N GLU A 446 80.93 26.58 2.94
CA GLU A 446 81.96 27.37 3.61
C GLU A 446 83.13 27.63 2.65
N LYS A 447 83.16 28.80 2.00
CA LYS A 447 84.36 29.27 1.28
C LYS A 447 85.22 30.12 2.23
N ASN A 448 86.37 29.55 2.61
CA ASN A 448 87.47 30.13 3.41
C ASN A 448 87.43 31.66 3.55
N SER A 449 87.15 32.14 4.77
CA SER A 449 87.04 33.55 5.15
C SER A 449 88.38 34.28 5.36
N ASN A 450 89.50 33.78 4.82
CA ASN A 450 90.85 34.34 5.08
C ASN A 450 91.22 35.59 4.27
N ASP A 451 90.24 36.27 3.68
CA ASP A 451 90.45 37.25 2.60
C ASP A 451 89.90 38.66 2.93
N VAL A 452 89.33 38.84 4.13
CA VAL A 452 88.88 40.14 4.64
C VAL A 452 89.72 40.47 5.87
N PRO A 453 90.53 41.54 5.85
CA PRO A 453 91.28 41.99 7.02
C PRO A 453 90.36 42.19 8.24
N GLU A 454 90.81 41.79 9.43
CA GLU A 454 89.98 41.77 10.63
C GLU A 454 89.47 43.19 11.03
N ASP A 455 90.26 44.23 10.73
CA ASP A 455 89.87 45.64 10.89
C ASP A 455 88.71 46.03 9.96
N ILE A 456 88.75 45.58 8.70
CA ILE A 456 87.66 45.81 7.73
C ILE A 456 86.42 45.01 8.09
N LYS A 457 86.59 43.78 8.59
CA LYS A 457 85.48 42.96 9.08
C LYS A 457 84.79 43.64 10.27
N GLN A 458 85.56 44.11 11.25
CA GLN A 458 85.02 44.83 12.40
C GLN A 458 84.32 46.13 11.98
N GLN A 459 84.90 46.91 11.06
CA GLN A 459 84.26 48.10 10.47
C GLN A 459 82.91 47.76 9.83
N ILE A 460 82.83 46.63 9.11
CA ILE A 460 81.58 46.20 8.46
C ILE A 460 80.54 45.81 9.51
N LEU A 461 80.92 45.07 10.54
CA LEU A 461 79.98 44.67 11.61
C LEU A 461 79.46 45.88 12.38
N ASP A 462 80.33 46.83 12.74
CA ASP A 462 79.92 48.06 13.42
C ASP A 462 79.07 48.96 12.52
N GLY A 463 79.39 49.02 11.23
CA GLY A 463 78.60 49.70 10.20
C GLY A 463 77.22 49.09 10.03
N LEU A 464 77.10 47.76 10.02
CA LEU A 464 75.83 47.05 9.95
C LEU A 464 75.00 47.32 11.20
N LYS A 465 75.56 47.17 12.40
CA LYS A 465 74.88 47.49 13.67
C LYS A 465 74.37 48.94 13.71
N LYS A 466 75.16 49.89 13.20
CA LYS A 466 74.74 51.30 13.11
C LYS A 466 73.57 51.48 12.15
N LEU A 467 73.60 50.84 10.98
CA LEU A 467 72.53 50.93 9.98
C LEU A 467 71.26 50.19 10.43
N GLU A 468 71.39 49.08 11.14
CA GLU A 468 70.28 48.38 11.81
C GLU A 468 69.61 49.30 12.84
N LYS A 469 70.38 49.96 13.72
CA LYS A 469 69.87 50.90 14.71
C LYS A 469 69.21 52.14 14.08
N GLN A 470 69.61 52.51 12.87
CA GLN A 470 68.99 53.57 12.08
C GLN A 470 67.80 53.09 11.24
N GLU A 471 67.44 51.80 11.36
CA GLU A 471 66.37 51.15 10.59
C GLU A 471 66.53 51.32 9.07
N TYR A 472 67.78 51.44 8.59
CA TYR A 472 68.05 51.70 7.17
C TYR A 472 67.56 50.56 6.27
N PHE A 473 67.39 49.36 6.82
CA PHE A 473 66.79 48.22 6.13
C PHE A 473 65.34 48.48 5.69
N LEU A 474 64.59 49.39 6.33
CA LEU A 474 63.23 49.77 5.92
C LEU A 474 63.18 50.63 4.64
N LYS A 475 64.32 51.15 4.18
CA LYS A 475 64.39 51.96 2.96
C LYS A 475 64.38 51.08 1.71
N GLN A 476 63.59 51.43 0.70
CA GLN A 476 63.49 50.65 -0.55
C GLN A 476 64.82 50.62 -1.32
N GLU A 477 65.65 51.65 -1.16
CA GLU A 477 67.00 51.78 -1.69
C GLU A 477 68.07 51.03 -0.87
N CYS A 478 67.70 50.26 0.16
CA CYS A 478 68.62 49.43 0.94
C CYS A 478 69.10 48.21 0.14
N SER A 479 70.01 48.47 -0.82
CA SER A 479 70.70 47.46 -1.62
C SER A 479 72.10 47.19 -1.09
N SER A 480 72.69 46.05 -1.43
CA SER A 480 74.06 45.69 -1.04
C SER A 480 75.08 46.76 -1.43
N TYR A 481 74.89 47.36 -2.61
CA TYR A 481 75.68 48.50 -3.09
C TYR A 481 75.58 49.72 -2.17
N ASN A 482 74.36 50.14 -1.81
CA ASN A 482 74.16 51.33 -0.99
C ASN A 482 74.61 51.12 0.46
N VAL A 483 74.45 49.92 1.01
CA VAL A 483 74.95 49.56 2.34
C VAL A 483 76.47 49.55 2.36
N ALA A 484 77.11 48.89 1.38
CA ALA A 484 78.58 48.89 1.27
C ALA A 484 79.14 50.31 1.18
N LYS A 485 78.53 51.16 0.34
CA LYS A 485 78.90 52.57 0.19
C LYS A 485 78.77 53.36 1.50
N LYS A 486 77.70 53.16 2.28
CA LYS A 486 77.48 53.84 3.57
C LYS A 486 78.46 53.42 4.66
N ILE A 487 78.89 52.16 4.63
CA ILE A 487 79.88 51.61 5.58
C ILE A 487 81.31 52.00 5.17
N GLY A 488 81.54 52.32 3.89
CA GLY A 488 82.86 52.60 3.35
C GLY A 488 83.61 51.35 2.91
N THR A 489 82.90 50.34 2.42
CA THR A 489 83.45 49.06 1.91
C THR A 489 82.95 48.75 0.49
N ASN A 490 83.31 47.59 -0.06
CA ASN A 490 82.76 47.06 -1.31
C ASN A 490 81.74 45.94 -1.06
N THR A 491 80.90 45.64 -2.05
CA THR A 491 79.82 44.65 -1.95
C THR A 491 80.32 43.22 -1.74
N SER A 492 81.54 42.91 -2.20
CA SER A 492 82.16 41.59 -2.01
C SER A 492 82.53 41.36 -0.54
N TYR A 493 83.23 42.33 0.09
CA TYR A 493 83.57 42.27 1.51
C TYR A 493 82.32 42.28 2.38
N LEU A 494 81.33 43.13 2.09
CA LEU A 494 80.05 43.12 2.79
C LEU A 494 79.37 41.75 2.73
N SER A 495 79.29 41.15 1.54
CA SER A 495 78.65 39.84 1.37
C SER A 495 79.43 38.72 2.06
N LYS A 496 80.77 38.74 2.01
CA LYS A 496 81.64 37.78 2.71
C LYS A 496 81.48 37.89 4.23
N VAL A 497 81.38 39.10 4.78
CA VAL A 497 81.20 39.31 6.23
C VAL A 497 79.79 38.91 6.66
N ILE A 498 78.74 39.26 5.92
CA ILE A 498 77.37 38.82 6.26
C ILE A 498 77.24 37.30 6.16
N ASN A 499 77.83 36.71 5.13
CA ASN A 499 77.82 35.26 4.95
C ASN A 499 78.56 34.55 6.09
N SER A 500 79.79 34.98 6.43
CA SER A 500 80.58 34.33 7.48
C SER A 500 80.07 34.61 8.90
N HIS A 501 79.53 35.81 9.17
CA HIS A 501 79.07 36.19 10.51
C HIS A 501 77.61 35.81 10.79
N TYR A 502 76.72 35.98 9.81
CA TYR A 502 75.28 35.73 9.96
C TYR A 502 74.81 34.47 9.22
N GLY A 503 75.69 33.77 8.50
CA GLY A 503 75.31 32.58 7.74
C GLY A 503 74.33 32.84 6.61
N LYS A 504 74.27 34.09 6.10
CA LYS A 504 73.20 34.55 5.19
C LYS A 504 73.76 35.30 3.99
N ASN A 505 73.05 35.26 2.87
CA ASN A 505 73.29 36.25 1.82
C ASN A 505 72.67 37.61 2.21
N PHE A 506 73.12 38.70 1.59
CA PHE A 506 72.66 40.06 1.91
C PHE A 506 71.13 40.22 1.83
N ASN A 507 70.48 39.62 0.82
CA ASN A 507 69.04 39.75 0.64
C ASN A 507 68.27 39.02 1.74
N THR A 508 68.69 37.81 2.12
CA THR A 508 68.10 37.09 3.27
C THR A 508 68.25 37.92 4.54
N TYR A 509 69.45 38.39 4.83
CA TYR A 509 69.72 39.19 6.02
C TYR A 509 68.84 40.45 6.12
N ILE A 510 68.69 41.22 5.03
CA ILE A 510 67.79 42.39 5.03
C ILE A 510 66.32 41.99 5.14
N ASN A 511 65.88 40.91 4.50
CA ASN A 511 64.50 40.45 4.60
C ASN A 511 64.16 40.00 6.03
N ASP A 512 65.05 39.28 6.70
CA ASP A 512 64.86 38.86 8.08
C ASP A 512 64.67 40.07 9.01
N LEU A 513 65.51 41.10 8.85
CA LEU A 513 65.37 42.36 9.59
C LEU A 513 64.00 43.02 9.34
N ARG A 514 63.57 43.11 8.08
CA ARG A 514 62.27 43.71 7.70
C ARG A 514 61.09 42.93 8.25
N ILE A 515 61.11 41.60 8.15
CA ILE A 515 60.02 40.75 8.63
C ILE A 515 59.96 40.77 10.15
N ASN A 516 61.10 40.68 10.84
CA ASN A 516 61.16 40.80 12.30
C ASN A 516 60.61 42.16 12.78
N TYR A 517 61.01 43.24 12.11
CA TYR A 517 60.45 44.57 12.39
C TYR A 517 58.94 44.62 12.13
N ALA A 518 58.47 44.09 11.00
CA ALA A 518 57.05 44.08 10.64
C ALA A 518 56.22 43.32 11.68
N ILE A 519 56.68 42.15 12.12
CA ILE A 519 56.04 41.32 13.16
C ILE A 519 55.93 42.11 14.47
N LEU A 520 57.03 42.72 14.92
CA LEU A 520 57.06 43.48 16.17
C LEU A 520 56.19 44.74 16.10
N ARG A 521 56.26 45.50 15.00
CA ARG A 521 55.45 46.70 14.81
C ARG A 521 53.98 46.35 14.70
N LEU A 522 53.61 45.30 13.97
CA LEU A 522 52.24 44.79 13.92
C LEU A 522 51.73 44.35 15.30
N LYS A 523 52.58 43.75 16.14
CA LYS A 523 52.22 43.41 17.53
C LYS A 523 51.98 44.66 18.39
N ASN A 524 52.80 45.70 18.27
CA ASN A 524 52.79 46.82 19.24
C ASN A 524 52.05 48.09 18.77
N ASP A 525 51.83 48.28 17.47
CA ASP A 525 51.26 49.51 16.89
C ASP A 525 49.87 49.26 16.30
N VAL A 526 48.83 49.73 17.01
CA VAL A 526 47.43 49.55 16.61
C VAL A 526 47.10 50.28 15.31
N ILE A 527 47.71 51.44 15.05
CA ILE A 527 47.48 52.23 13.83
C ILE A 527 48.08 51.49 12.64
N PHE A 528 49.29 50.96 12.79
CA PHE A 528 49.95 50.18 11.74
C PHE A 528 49.16 48.93 11.33
N ARG A 529 48.43 48.29 12.26
CA ARG A 529 47.53 47.15 11.94
C ARG A 529 46.31 47.52 11.09
N SER A 530 46.01 48.81 10.93
CA SER A 530 44.89 49.29 10.10
C SER A 530 45.29 49.51 8.64
N TYR A 531 46.60 49.50 8.35
CA TYR A 531 47.12 49.73 7.01
C TYR A 531 46.79 48.56 6.07
N SER A 532 46.68 48.87 4.78
CA SER A 532 46.59 47.83 3.76
C SER A 532 47.87 47.00 3.71
N ILE A 533 47.81 45.74 3.26
CA ILE A 533 49.02 44.90 3.13
C ILE A 533 50.06 45.55 2.21
N GLN A 534 49.61 46.27 1.17
CA GLN A 534 50.50 47.03 0.29
C GLN A 534 51.20 48.17 1.05
N SER A 535 50.46 48.95 1.84
CA SER A 535 51.03 50.04 2.65
C SER A 535 52.00 49.51 3.71
N ILE A 536 51.69 48.38 4.36
CA ILE A 536 52.60 47.70 5.29
C ILE A 536 53.88 47.27 4.58
N ALA A 537 53.76 46.68 3.38
CA ALA A 537 54.89 46.26 2.58
C ALA A 537 55.81 47.44 2.24
N GLU A 538 55.24 48.57 1.82
CA GLU A 538 55.98 49.80 1.50
C GLU A 538 56.69 50.38 2.72
N GLU A 539 56.00 50.47 3.86
CA GLU A 539 56.55 50.95 5.14
C GLU A 539 57.71 50.10 5.67
N VAL A 540 57.72 48.80 5.36
CA VAL A 540 58.81 47.88 5.76
C VAL A 540 59.81 47.62 4.64
N GLY A 541 59.81 48.44 3.59
CA GLY A 541 60.86 48.49 2.56
C GLY A 541 60.70 47.55 1.38
N TYR A 542 59.53 46.91 1.22
CA TYR A 542 59.18 46.13 0.02
C TYR A 542 58.51 46.99 -1.04
N LYS A 543 58.65 46.58 -2.31
CA LYS A 543 58.01 47.26 -3.46
C LYS A 543 56.59 46.77 -3.74
N SER A 544 56.22 45.58 -3.27
CA SER A 544 54.89 44.99 -3.50
C SER A 544 54.43 44.12 -2.33
N ALA A 545 53.11 44.10 -2.12
CA ALA A 545 52.42 43.23 -1.17
C ALA A 545 52.74 41.75 -1.38
N ASP A 546 52.89 41.30 -2.63
CA ASP A 546 53.20 39.90 -2.95
C ASP A 546 54.59 39.50 -2.44
N SER A 547 55.58 40.37 -2.62
CA SER A 547 56.94 40.12 -2.13
C SER A 547 56.95 40.04 -0.61
N PHE A 548 56.33 41.02 0.07
CA PHE A 548 56.18 41.01 1.52
C PHE A 548 55.44 39.76 2.00
N THR A 549 54.31 39.42 1.40
CA THR A 549 53.50 38.24 1.78
C THR A 549 54.28 36.95 1.61
N LYS A 550 55.06 36.82 0.54
CA LYS A 550 55.92 35.65 0.30
C LYS A 550 56.98 35.48 1.39
N TYR A 551 57.73 36.54 1.70
CA TYR A 551 58.78 36.47 2.73
C TYR A 551 58.18 36.35 4.14
N PHE A 552 57.14 37.11 4.47
CA PHE A 552 56.42 36.99 5.74
C PHE A 552 55.91 35.57 5.95
N LYS A 553 55.31 34.94 4.94
CA LYS A 553 54.85 33.54 5.03
C LYS A 553 55.99 32.54 5.09
N LYS A 554 57.11 32.78 4.39
CA LYS A 554 58.30 31.95 4.47
C LYS A 554 58.84 31.91 5.90
N ASP A 555 58.94 33.07 6.54
CA ASP A 555 59.63 33.20 7.82
C ASP A 555 58.70 32.89 9.01
N THR A 556 57.42 33.21 8.90
CA THR A 556 56.43 33.01 9.99
C THR A 556 55.57 31.76 9.82
N GLY A 557 55.51 31.19 8.62
CA GLY A 557 54.56 30.13 8.27
C GLY A 557 53.10 30.59 8.13
N LEU A 558 52.82 31.90 8.26
CA LEU A 558 51.49 32.52 8.26
C LEU A 558 51.35 33.57 7.16
N ASN A 559 50.13 33.79 6.66
CA ASN A 559 49.87 34.96 5.83
C ASN A 559 49.79 36.22 6.73
N PRO A 560 50.28 37.40 6.28
CA PRO A 560 50.18 38.65 7.04
C PRO A 560 48.76 38.98 7.49
N SER A 561 47.76 38.73 6.63
CA SER A 561 46.35 38.98 6.95
C SER A 561 45.82 38.11 8.10
N PHE A 562 46.27 36.85 8.19
CA PHE A 562 45.93 35.98 9.31
C PHE A 562 46.59 36.49 10.60
N TYR A 563 47.88 36.81 10.55
CA TYR A 563 48.62 37.35 11.70
C TYR A 563 47.99 38.65 12.25
N ILE A 564 47.67 39.61 11.37
CA ILE A 564 47.02 40.87 11.76
C ILE A 564 45.66 40.62 12.41
N LYS A 565 44.87 39.69 11.86
CA LYS A 565 43.56 39.34 12.41
C LYS A 565 43.68 38.74 13.81
N GLU A 566 44.57 37.77 14.01
CA GLU A 566 44.73 37.12 15.32
C GLU A 566 45.35 38.07 16.36
N ILE A 567 46.28 38.94 15.97
CA ILE A 567 46.79 39.99 16.87
C ILE A 567 45.68 40.95 17.31
N LYS A 568 44.75 41.33 16.42
CA LYS A 568 43.58 42.15 16.79
C LYS A 568 42.61 41.46 17.75
N ASN A 569 42.64 40.13 17.84
CA ASN A 569 41.77 39.38 18.75
C ASN A 569 42.36 39.28 20.17
N ILE A 570 43.67 39.51 20.35
CA ILE A 570 44.38 39.35 21.63
C ILE A 570 44.80 40.69 22.25
N ALA A 571 44.95 41.73 21.43
CA ALA A 571 45.30 43.09 21.84
C ALA A 571 44.10 44.02 21.76
#